data_AF-A0A7U7P529-F1
#
_entry.id   AF-A0A7U7P529-F1
#
_cell.length_a   1.000
_cell.length_b   1.000
_cell.length_c   1.000
_cell.angle_alpha   90.00
_cell.angle_beta   90.00
_cell.angle_gamma   90.00
#
_symmetry.space_group_name_H-M   'P 1'
#
loop_
_entity.id
_entity.type
_entity.pdbx_description
1 polymer ?
#
loop_
_entity_poly.entity_id
_entity_poly.type
_entity_poly.pdbx_seq_one_letter_code
_entity_poly.pdbx_strand_id
1 'polypeptide(L)'
;MFLLFLEVLAMEMMLIGKKYYERVTQPIVTKERWEQYLKLIHDSMDNDYSLRFTTYSGGYEHHVSGKCYLFNESLKTILVSGIIVRDTEIISIERL
;
A
#
# COMPACT_ATOMS: atom_id res chain seq x y z
N MET A 1 40.93 -5.01 -5.40
CA MET A 1 40.17 -4.04 -4.57
C MET A 1 39.15 -3.26 -5.39
N PHE A 2 39.53 -2.65 -6.52
CA PHE A 2 38.60 -1.89 -7.39
C PHE A 2 37.49 -2.75 -8.04
N LEU A 3 37.80 -3.98 -8.47
CA LEU A 3 36.81 -4.92 -9.02
C LEU A 3 35.71 -5.32 -8.00
N LEU A 4 36.09 -5.58 -6.76
CA LEU A 4 35.14 -5.90 -5.67
C LEU A 4 34.15 -4.75 -5.41
N PHE A 5 34.58 -3.50 -5.57
CA PHE A 5 33.72 -2.34 -5.39
C PHE A 5 32.67 -2.22 -6.51
N LEU A 6 33.04 -2.53 -7.76
CA LEU A 6 32.13 -2.56 -8.90
C LEU A 6 31.07 -3.66 -8.79
N GLU A 7 31.46 -4.84 -8.31
CA GLU A 7 30.54 -5.97 -8.10
C GLU A 7 29.51 -5.67 -7.01
N VAL A 8 29.93 -5.04 -5.90
CA VAL A 8 29.02 -4.61 -4.83
C VAL A 8 28.04 -3.55 -5.34
N LEU A 9 28.51 -2.55 -6.09
CA LEU A 9 27.65 -1.50 -6.64
C LEU A 9 26.62 -2.06 -7.63
N ALA A 10 27.02 -3.00 -8.48
CA ALA A 10 26.12 -3.67 -9.42
C ALA A 10 25.03 -4.49 -8.70
N MET A 11 25.41 -5.20 -7.63
CA MET A 11 24.48 -5.99 -6.83
C MET A 11 23.47 -5.10 -6.09
N GLU A 12 23.91 -3.98 -5.51
CA GLU A 12 23.00 -3.00 -4.90
C GLU A 12 22.02 -2.41 -5.92
N MET A 13 22.51 -2.02 -7.09
CA MET A 13 21.65 -1.50 -8.16
C MET A 13 20.62 -2.53 -8.64
N MET A 14 21.01 -3.80 -8.76
CA MET A 14 20.11 -4.87 -9.18
C MET A 14 19.04 -5.16 -8.12
N LEU A 15 19.41 -5.14 -6.84
CA LEU A 15 18.49 -5.30 -5.71
C LEU A 15 17.49 -4.14 -5.62
N ILE A 16 17.98 -2.91 -5.80
CA ILE A 16 17.14 -1.71 -5.86
C ILE A 16 16.19 -1.79 -7.06
N GLY A 17 16.71 -2.13 -8.24
CA GLY A 17 15.92 -2.30 -9.45
C GLY A 17 14.83 -3.36 -9.31
N LYS A 18 15.14 -4.50 -8.68
CA LYS A 18 14.18 -5.57 -8.38
C LYS A 18 13.11 -5.10 -7.39
N LYS A 19 13.51 -4.42 -6.31
CA LYS A 19 12.59 -3.85 -5.33
C LYS A 19 11.64 -2.82 -5.95
N TYR A 20 12.15 -1.95 -6.82
CA TYR A 20 11.30 -1.00 -7.56
C TYR A 20 10.41 -1.70 -8.57
N TYR A 21 10.93 -2.69 -9.31
CA TYR A 21 10.17 -3.48 -10.27
C TYR A 21 9.00 -4.21 -9.61
N GLU A 22 9.22 -4.91 -8.49
CA GLU A 22 8.15 -5.59 -7.74
C GLU A 22 7.09 -4.59 -7.22
N ARG A 23 7.50 -3.37 -6.85
CA ARG A 23 6.57 -2.31 -6.41
C ARG A 23 5.74 -1.72 -7.55
N VAL A 24 6.34 -1.45 -8.72
CA VAL A 24 5.61 -0.87 -9.87
C VAL A 24 4.84 -1.90 -10.68
N THR A 25 5.19 -3.18 -10.57
CA THR A 25 4.44 -4.28 -11.22
C THR A 25 3.26 -4.78 -10.40
N GLN A 26 3.13 -4.41 -9.12
CA GLN A 26 2.01 -4.83 -8.26
C GLN A 26 0.93 -3.77 -7.92
N PRO A 27 0.33 -3.00 -8.87
CA PRO A 27 -0.84 -2.17 -8.53
C PRO A 27 -2.14 -2.65 -9.19
N ILE A 28 -2.28 -3.95 -9.50
CA ILE A 28 -3.59 -4.50 -9.87
C ILE A 28 -4.21 -5.12 -8.62
N VAL A 29 -5.05 -4.34 -7.93
CA VAL A 29 -5.91 -4.89 -6.88
C VAL A 29 -6.91 -5.83 -7.53
N THR A 30 -6.76 -7.13 -7.25
CA THR A 30 -7.73 -8.13 -7.69
C THR A 30 -9.05 -7.91 -6.97
N LYS A 31 -10.13 -8.45 -7.53
CA LYS A 31 -11.46 -8.36 -6.92
C LYS A 31 -11.46 -8.96 -5.51
N GLU A 32 -10.78 -10.09 -5.32
CA GLU A 32 -10.69 -10.81 -4.04
C GLU A 32 -9.98 -9.95 -2.99
N ARG A 33 -8.90 -9.28 -3.38
CA ARG A 33 -8.16 -8.39 -2.48
C ARG A 33 -8.99 -7.16 -2.09
N TRP A 34 -9.78 -6.63 -3.03
CA TRP A 34 -10.72 -5.54 -2.72
C TRP A 34 -11.79 -5.97 -1.73
N GLU A 35 -12.39 -7.15 -1.90
CA GLU A 35 -13.38 -7.69 -0.97
C GLU A 35 -12.78 -7.92 0.43
N GLN A 36 -11.52 -8.33 0.53
CA GLN A 36 -10.79 -8.42 1.81
C GLN A 36 -10.65 -7.05 2.49
N TYR A 37 -10.34 -6.00 1.72
CA TYR A 37 -10.24 -4.64 2.25
C TYR A 37 -11.58 -4.13 2.77
N LEU A 38 -12.66 -4.36 2.02
CA LEU A 38 -14.01 -4.01 2.48
C LEU A 38 -14.36 -4.72 3.79
N LYS A 39 -14.05 -6.02 3.90
CA LYS A 39 -14.31 -6.78 5.13
C LYS A 39 -13.54 -6.20 6.33
N LEU A 40 -12.27 -5.86 6.16
CA LEU A 40 -11.46 -5.24 7.23
C LEU A 40 -12.01 -3.87 7.65
N ILE A 41 -12.42 -3.05 6.67
CA ILE A 41 -12.99 -1.73 6.95
C ILE A 41 -14.30 -1.87 7.72
N HIS A 42 -15.22 -2.74 7.27
CA HIS A 42 -16.46 -3.01 7.98
C HIS A 42 -16.21 -3.53 9.40
N ASP A 43 -15.31 -4.50 9.56
CA ASP A 43 -14.94 -5.02 10.88
C ASP A 43 -14.38 -3.93 11.81
N SER A 44 -13.59 -2.99 11.27
CA SER A 44 -13.06 -1.85 12.04
C SER A 44 -14.15 -0.87 12.50
N MET A 45 -15.21 -0.71 11.71
CA MET A 45 -16.36 0.12 12.05
C MET A 45 -17.22 -0.55 13.12
N ASP A 46 -17.52 -1.84 12.96
CA ASP A 46 -18.37 -2.60 13.89
C ASP A 46 -17.70 -2.78 15.26
N ASN A 47 -16.38 -2.94 15.29
CA ASN A 47 -15.61 -3.18 16.52
C ASN A 47 -14.86 -1.94 17.04
N ASP A 48 -15.13 -0.77 16.47
CA ASP A 48 -14.58 0.52 16.88
C ASP A 48 -13.05 0.56 17.07
N TYR A 49 -12.27 -0.07 16.17
CA TYR A 49 -10.81 0.07 16.13
C TYR A 49 -10.32 0.91 14.94
N SER A 50 -9.03 1.20 14.88
CA SER A 50 -8.42 1.98 13.79
C SER A 50 -7.60 1.10 12.86
N LEU A 51 -7.52 1.49 11.58
CA LEU A 51 -6.67 0.83 10.59
C LEU A 51 -5.49 1.71 10.21
N ARG A 52 -4.38 1.08 9.84
CA ARG A 52 -3.24 1.69 9.17
C ARG A 52 -3.21 1.23 7.73
N PHE A 53 -3.21 2.19 6.82
CA PHE A 53 -3.03 2.00 5.40
C PHE A 53 -1.60 2.37 5.04
N THR A 54 -0.89 1.47 4.39
CA THR A 54 0.38 1.75 3.74
C THR A 54 0.10 1.91 2.26
N THR A 55 0.38 3.10 1.72
CA THR A 55 0.07 3.45 0.34
C THR A 55 1.32 3.86 -0.43
N TYR A 56 1.36 3.59 -1.73
CA TYR A 56 2.40 4.09 -2.63
C TYR A 56 1.80 5.08 -3.62
N SER A 57 2.19 6.35 -3.51
CA SER A 57 1.74 7.40 -4.43
C SER A 57 2.87 8.40 -4.68
N GLY A 58 2.95 8.94 -5.89
CA GLY A 58 3.98 9.93 -6.25
C GLY A 58 5.45 9.47 -6.11
N GLY A 59 5.70 8.15 -6.03
CA GLY A 59 7.04 7.59 -5.83
C GLY A 59 7.46 7.41 -4.35
N TYR A 60 6.54 7.66 -3.41
CA TYR A 60 6.80 7.56 -1.97
C TYR A 60 5.79 6.65 -1.28
N GLU A 61 6.25 6.04 -0.19
CA GLU A 61 5.41 5.27 0.71
C GLU A 61 4.85 6.21 1.79
N HIS A 62 3.55 6.15 2.00
CA HIS A 62 2.83 6.93 3.00
C HIS A 62 2.10 6.00 3.95
N HIS A 63 2.07 6.36 5.23
CA HIS A 63 1.24 5.69 6.23
C HIS A 63 0.12 6.63 6.65
N VAL A 64 -1.12 6.15 6.51
CA VAL A 64 -2.32 6.87 6.95
C VAL A 64 -3.02 6.00 7.98
N SER A 65 -3.38 6.56 9.13
CA SER A 65 -3.97 5.80 10.23
C SER A 65 -5.20 6.48 10.80
N GLY A 66 -6.15 5.66 11.27
CA GLY A 66 -7.30 6.09 12.06
C GLY A 66 -8.59 5.44 11.61
N LYS A 67 -9.71 6.12 11.86
CA LYS A 67 -11.03 5.66 11.45
C LYS A 67 -11.17 5.80 9.94
N CYS A 68 -11.77 4.77 9.34
CA CYS A 68 -11.94 4.72 7.90
C CYS A 68 -13.33 4.24 7.50
N TYR A 69 -13.76 4.64 6.31
CA TYR A 69 -15.00 4.19 5.70
C TYR A 69 -14.90 4.25 4.17
N LEU A 70 -15.73 3.47 3.51
CA LEU A 70 -15.84 3.51 2.05
C LEU A 70 -16.43 4.86 1.63
N PHE A 71 -15.65 5.64 0.88
CA PHE A 71 -16.05 6.97 0.43
C PHE A 71 -16.82 6.91 -0.90
N ASN A 72 -16.36 6.08 -1.82
CA ASN A 72 -17.01 5.84 -3.11
C ASN A 72 -16.70 4.44 -3.60
N GLU A 73 -17.75 3.64 -3.83
CA GLU A 73 -17.61 2.25 -4.26
C GLU A 73 -17.20 2.14 -5.74
N SER A 74 -17.77 2.96 -6.62
CA SER A 74 -17.47 2.94 -8.05
C SER A 74 -16.03 3.35 -8.36
N LEU A 75 -15.48 4.29 -7.58
CA LEU A 75 -14.10 4.74 -7.68
C LEU A 75 -13.14 3.98 -6.76
N LYS A 76 -13.66 3.04 -5.95
CA LYS A 76 -12.91 2.26 -4.97
C LYS A 76 -12.00 3.13 -4.09
N THR A 77 -12.59 4.19 -3.54
CA THR A 77 -11.88 5.13 -2.68
C THR A 77 -12.34 5.02 -1.24
N ILE A 78 -11.39 5.10 -0.32
CA ILE A 78 -11.58 4.98 1.13
C ILE A 78 -11.16 6.30 1.76
N LEU A 79 -11.96 6.83 2.69
CA LEU A 79 -11.55 7.97 3.50
C LEU A 79 -10.97 7.47 4.81
N VAL A 80 -9.76 7.91 5.15
CA VAL A 80 -9.05 7.55 6.39
C VAL A 80 -8.60 8.85 7.05
N SER A 81 -9.19 9.20 8.19
CA SER A 81 -8.84 10.43 8.95
C SER A 81 -8.77 11.71 8.10
N GLY A 82 -9.66 11.85 7.11
CA GLY A 82 -9.70 13.01 6.20
C GLY A 82 -8.79 12.91 4.96
N ILE A 83 -8.06 11.80 4.78
CA ILE A 83 -7.24 11.52 3.60
C ILE A 83 -7.95 10.50 2.72
N ILE A 84 -8.02 10.78 1.42
CA ILE A 84 -8.59 9.86 0.42
C ILE A 84 -7.48 8.91 -0.05
N VAL A 85 -7.76 7.61 0.05
CA VAL A 85 -6.89 6.52 -0.41
C VAL A 85 -7.59 5.75 -1.51
N ARG A 86 -6.95 5.56 -2.66
CA ARG A 86 -7.47 4.71 -3.75
C ARG A 86 -7.00 3.27 -3.61
N ASP A 87 -7.80 2.31 -4.05
CA ASP A 87 -7.43 0.88 -4.06
C ASP A 87 -6.06 0.62 -4.70
N THR A 88 -5.81 1.23 -5.87
CA THR A 88 -4.56 1.13 -6.64
C THR A 88 -3.33 1.65 -5.90
N GLU A 89 -3.51 2.45 -4.85
CA GLU A 89 -2.41 2.99 -4.05
C GLU A 89 -2.10 2.10 -2.84
N ILE A 90 -2.99 1.18 -2.46
CA ILE A 90 -2.85 0.40 -1.23
C ILE A 90 -1.83 -0.72 -1.41
N ILE A 91 -0.76 -0.67 -0.61
CA ILE A 91 0.19 -1.76 -0.45
C ILE A 91 -0.31 -2.74 0.61
N SER A 92 -0.72 -2.24 1.77
CA SER A 92 -1.23 -3.08 2.87
C SER A 92 -2.19 -2.31 3.78
N ILE A 93 -3.00 -3.08 4.52
CA ILE A 93 -3.88 -2.58 5.57
C ILE A 93 -3.63 -3.43 6.83
N GLU A 94 -3.42 -2.77 7.96
CA GLU A 94 -3.12 -3.40 9.24
C GLU A 94 -4.03 -2.85 10.34
N ARG A 95 -4.40 -3.71 11.30
CA ARG A 95 -5.15 -3.30 12.50
C ARG A 95 -4.21 -2.66 13.51
N LEU A 96 -4.66 -1.56 14.14
CA LEU A 96 -4.02 -0.91 15.27
C LEU A 96 -4.63 -1.32 16.61
#